data_AF-A0A2A2M4H2-F1
#
_entry.id   AF-A0A2A2M4H2-F1
#
_cell.length_a   1.000
_cell.length_b   1.000
_cell.length_c   1.000
_cell.angle_alpha   90.00
_cell.angle_beta   90.00
_cell.angle_gamma   90.00
#
_symmetry.space_group_name_H-M   'P 1'
#
loop_
_entity.id
_entity.type
_entity.pdbx_description
1 polymer ?
#
loop_
_entity_poly.entity_id
_entity_poly.type
_entity_poly.pdbx_seq_one_letter_code
_entity_poly.pdbx_strand_id
1 'polypeptide(L)'
;MDLAKKIKKVAVVAGVTYGFIGNRMLMPRQVEANKLLLEGATPEQIDRVHVAFGMPMGPFQMADLAGVDIGWHRDPNRIENVRDALAAEGRWGQKKQAGFYDYDEKRNPTPSPRVAEIIQEWRDKTGTPQHEVTDEEIVERTLYTMVNEGALILEEGKAQRASDVDVVWIYGYGWPVYRGGPMFWAQSEGLGKIVAGLEKHGFTAAKSLNDAAASGGRLK
;
A
#
# COMPACT_ATOMS: atom_id res chain seq x y z
N MET A 1 -13.41 -14.49 21.14
CA MET A 1 -13.86 -14.78 19.76
C MET A 1 -15.38 -14.90 19.63
N ASP A 2 -16.10 -15.30 20.68
CA ASP A 2 -17.54 -15.60 20.59
C ASP A 2 -18.41 -14.40 20.20
N LEU A 3 -18.10 -13.20 20.70
CA LEU A 3 -18.81 -11.99 20.32
C LEU A 3 -18.73 -11.72 18.81
N ALA A 4 -17.53 -11.82 18.22
CA ALA A 4 -17.33 -11.59 16.80
C ALA A 4 -18.15 -12.57 15.94
N LYS A 5 -18.17 -13.86 16.32
CA LYS A 5 -19.02 -14.86 15.67
C LYS A 5 -20.50 -14.50 15.77
N LYS A 6 -20.97 -14.07 16.96
CA LYS A 6 -22.36 -13.66 17.20
C LYS A 6 -22.79 -12.49 16.31
N ILE A 7 -21.89 -11.53 16.05
CA ILE A 7 -22.14 -10.38 15.17
C ILE A 7 -21.71 -10.60 13.71
N LYS A 8 -21.41 -11.85 13.33
CA LYS A 8 -21.02 -12.25 11.96
C LYS A 8 -19.78 -11.50 11.43
N LYS A 9 -18.77 -11.33 12.28
CA LYS A 9 -17.45 -10.81 11.90
C LYS A 9 -16.38 -11.89 11.99
N VAL A 10 -15.44 -11.86 11.03
CA VAL A 10 -14.23 -12.68 11.08
C VAL A 10 -13.23 -11.94 11.96
N ALA A 11 -12.96 -12.47 13.15
CA ALA A 11 -12.00 -11.88 14.07
C ALA A 11 -10.62 -12.49 13.87
N VAL A 12 -9.59 -11.66 13.97
CA VAL A 12 -8.18 -12.05 14.03
C VAL A 12 -7.57 -11.40 15.28
N VAL A 13 -6.77 -12.17 16.01
CA VAL A 13 -6.08 -11.68 17.22
C VAL A 13 -4.77 -11.04 16.78
N ALA A 14 -4.56 -9.78 17.17
CA ALA A 14 -3.33 -9.06 16.90
C ALA A 14 -2.65 -8.64 18.21
N GLY A 15 -1.33 -8.74 18.26
CA GLY A 15 -0.51 -8.17 19.32
C GLY A 15 -0.50 -6.64 19.27
N VAL A 16 -0.14 -6.01 20.38
CA VAL A 16 -0.02 -4.54 20.45
C VAL A 16 1.24 -4.09 19.71
N THR A 17 1.04 -3.28 18.67
CA THR A 17 2.06 -2.56 17.89
C THR A 17 1.39 -1.43 17.11
N TYR A 18 2.17 -0.46 16.62
CA TYR A 18 1.64 0.62 15.80
C TYR A 18 1.04 0.07 14.50
N GLY A 19 -0.22 0.38 14.22
CA GLY A 19 -0.94 -0.10 13.03
C GLY A 19 -1.41 -1.57 13.08
N PHE A 20 -1.19 -2.28 14.19
CA PHE A 20 -1.53 -3.70 14.35
C PHE A 20 -0.95 -4.57 13.20
N ILE A 21 -1.81 -5.30 12.48
CA ILE A 21 -1.42 -6.09 11.30
C ILE A 21 -1.66 -5.29 10.03
N GLY A 22 -2.93 -4.97 9.75
CA GLY A 22 -3.35 -4.41 8.47
C GLY A 22 -2.77 -3.02 8.17
N ASN A 23 -2.98 -2.04 9.05
CA ASN A 23 -2.53 -0.67 8.81
C ASN A 23 -1.00 -0.59 8.78
N ARG A 24 -0.32 -1.39 9.62
CA ARG A 24 1.13 -1.51 9.62
C ARG A 24 1.66 -1.99 8.26
N MET A 25 1.06 -3.03 7.67
CA MET A 25 1.42 -3.50 6.32
C MET A 25 1.01 -2.54 5.20
N LEU A 26 -0.05 -1.74 5.38
CA LEU A 26 -0.48 -0.76 4.38
C LEU A 26 0.49 0.41 4.23
N MET A 27 1.21 0.76 5.30
CA MET A 27 2.15 1.90 5.33
C MET A 27 3.30 1.80 4.33
N PRO A 28 4.13 0.75 4.28
CA PRO A 28 5.25 0.67 3.34
C PRO A 28 4.79 0.75 1.89
N ARG A 29 3.67 0.10 1.55
CA ARG A 29 3.02 0.23 0.24
C ARG A 29 2.69 1.68 -0.11
N GLN A 30 2.13 2.45 0.83
CA GLN A 30 1.80 3.85 0.59
C GLN A 30 3.06 4.74 0.50
N VAL A 31 4.09 4.45 1.29
CA VAL A 31 5.38 5.14 1.21
C VAL A 31 5.99 4.94 -0.18
N GLU A 32 6.06 3.71 -0.65
CA GLU A 32 6.65 3.41 -1.96
C GLU A 32 5.79 3.93 -3.12
N ALA A 33 4.46 3.86 -3.03
CA ALA A 33 3.59 4.49 -4.03
C ALA A 33 3.86 5.99 -4.17
N ASN A 34 4.04 6.71 -3.05
CA ASN A 34 4.38 8.13 -3.08
C ASN A 34 5.78 8.41 -3.63
N LYS A 35 6.77 7.54 -3.37
CA LYS A 35 8.10 7.67 -3.97
C LYS A 35 8.05 7.46 -5.48
N LEU A 36 7.35 6.43 -5.95
CA LEU A 36 7.14 6.17 -7.37
C LEU A 36 6.51 7.36 -8.10
N LEU A 37 5.63 8.13 -7.45
CA LEU A 37 5.13 9.39 -8.02
C LEU A 37 6.24 10.40 -8.29
N LEU A 38 7.20 10.54 -7.39
CA LEU A 38 8.34 11.46 -7.57
C LEU A 38 9.38 10.94 -8.56
N GLU A 39 9.40 9.63 -8.80
CA GLU A 39 10.37 8.96 -9.67
C GLU A 39 9.86 8.79 -11.12
N GLY A 40 8.63 9.23 -11.43
CA GLY A 40 8.13 9.30 -12.81
C GLY A 40 6.74 8.71 -13.03
N ALA A 41 6.24 7.90 -12.11
CA ALA A 41 4.92 7.29 -12.23
C ALA A 41 3.78 8.28 -11.99
N THR A 42 2.59 7.95 -12.50
CA THR A 42 1.36 8.70 -12.23
C THR A 42 0.43 7.95 -11.27
N PRO A 43 -0.52 8.63 -10.60
CA PRO A 43 -1.49 7.97 -9.73
C PRO A 43 -2.25 6.87 -10.47
N GLU A 44 -2.74 7.14 -11.69
CA GLU A 44 -3.46 6.18 -12.52
C GLU A 44 -2.61 4.99 -12.95
N GLN A 45 -1.31 5.17 -13.20
CA GLN A 45 -0.43 4.06 -13.52
C GLN A 45 -0.30 3.10 -12.34
N ILE A 46 -0.03 3.64 -11.15
CA ILE A 46 0.14 2.83 -9.94
C ILE A 46 -1.18 2.15 -9.55
N ASP A 47 -2.29 2.88 -9.58
CA ASP A 47 -3.60 2.33 -9.24
C ASP A 47 -4.03 1.24 -10.24
N ARG A 48 -3.79 1.43 -11.54
CA ARG A 48 -4.05 0.43 -12.57
C ARG A 48 -3.33 -0.88 -12.27
N VAL A 49 -2.06 -0.85 -11.87
CA VAL A 49 -1.29 -2.06 -11.55
C VAL A 49 -1.92 -2.82 -10.37
N HIS A 50 -2.36 -2.11 -9.32
CA HIS A 50 -3.02 -2.74 -8.18
C HIS A 50 -4.39 -3.33 -8.54
N VAL A 51 -5.16 -2.65 -9.39
CA VAL A 51 -6.44 -3.16 -9.89
C VAL A 51 -6.23 -4.37 -10.80
N ALA A 52 -5.24 -4.32 -11.69
CA ALA A 52 -4.85 -5.45 -12.55
C ALA A 52 -4.36 -6.65 -11.74
N PHE A 53 -3.70 -6.41 -10.59
CA PHE A 53 -3.35 -7.46 -9.64
C PHE A 53 -4.61 -8.14 -9.06
N GLY A 54 -5.68 -7.38 -8.84
CA GLY A 54 -6.97 -7.85 -8.34
C GLY A 54 -7.49 -7.10 -7.12
N MET A 55 -6.83 -6.01 -6.70
CA MET A 55 -7.34 -5.16 -5.62
C MET A 55 -8.58 -4.39 -6.11
N PRO A 56 -9.56 -4.09 -5.22
CA PRO A 56 -10.75 -3.33 -5.61
C PRO A 56 -10.44 -1.88 -5.99
N MET A 57 -9.33 -1.34 -5.50
CA MET A 57 -8.84 0.01 -5.79
C MET A 57 -7.33 0.09 -5.51
N GLY A 58 -6.66 1.06 -6.14
CA GLY A 58 -5.25 1.33 -5.89
C GLY A 58 -4.98 2.26 -4.69
N PRO A 59 -3.69 2.52 -4.37
CA PRO A 59 -3.28 3.45 -3.31
C PRO A 59 -3.98 4.80 -3.33
N PHE A 60 -4.07 5.44 -4.48
CA PHE A 60 -4.45 6.84 -4.54
C PHE A 60 -5.97 7.00 -4.48
N GLN A 61 -6.71 6.12 -5.16
CA GLN A 61 -8.15 6.04 -5.01
C GLN A 61 -8.56 5.64 -3.58
N MET A 62 -7.79 4.76 -2.92
CA MET A 62 -7.99 4.43 -1.50
C MET A 62 -7.74 5.64 -0.60
N ALA A 63 -6.67 6.40 -0.85
CA ALA A 63 -6.36 7.62 -0.11
C ALA A 63 -7.48 8.67 -0.27
N ASP A 64 -8.04 8.81 -1.47
CA ASP A 64 -9.17 9.71 -1.74
C ASP A 64 -10.47 9.25 -1.08
N LEU A 65 -10.71 7.94 -1.00
CA LEU A 65 -11.86 7.39 -0.29
C LEU A 65 -11.77 7.63 1.21
N ALA A 66 -10.60 7.40 1.80
CA ALA A 66 -10.35 7.66 3.22
C ALA A 66 -10.41 9.16 3.53
N GLY A 67 -9.74 9.96 2.70
CA GLY A 67 -9.58 11.40 2.86
C GLY A 67 -8.11 11.78 2.88
N VAL A 68 -7.67 12.53 1.88
CA VAL A 68 -6.28 13.01 1.71
C VAL A 68 -5.84 13.91 2.88
N ASP A 69 -6.80 14.57 3.54
CA ASP A 69 -6.58 15.44 4.70
C ASP A 69 -6.42 14.70 6.03
N ILE A 70 -6.63 13.36 6.05
CA ILE A 70 -6.43 12.59 7.28
C ILE A 70 -4.94 12.59 7.64
N GLY A 71 -4.64 13.10 8.84
CA GLY A 71 -3.26 13.25 9.33
C GLY A 71 -2.55 14.51 8.83
N TRP A 72 -3.22 15.36 8.04
CA TRP A 72 -2.68 16.68 7.68
C TRP A 72 -2.80 17.65 8.86
N HIS A 73 -1.73 18.40 9.14
CA HIS A 73 -1.64 19.30 10.30
C HIS A 73 -2.45 20.61 10.16
N ARG A 74 -3.21 20.78 9.06
CA ARG A 74 -4.14 21.91 8.79
C ARG A 74 -3.48 23.29 8.64
N ASP A 75 -2.15 23.35 8.53
CA ASP A 75 -1.43 24.59 8.25
C ASP A 75 -1.15 24.67 6.74
N PRO A 76 -1.83 25.54 5.98
CA PRO A 76 -1.64 25.64 4.54
C PRO A 76 -0.24 26.15 4.13
N ASN A 77 0.55 26.70 5.07
CA ASN A 77 1.91 27.17 4.79
C ASN A 77 2.98 26.10 5.05
N ARG A 78 2.62 25.00 5.71
CA ARG A 78 3.53 23.88 5.97
C ARG A 78 3.22 22.76 4.98
N ILE A 79 3.96 22.73 3.88
CA ILE A 79 3.73 21.79 2.77
C ILE A 79 4.96 20.90 2.62
N GLU A 80 4.89 19.70 3.21
CA GLU A 80 6.03 18.78 3.37
C GLU A 80 6.05 17.66 2.32
N ASN A 81 4.92 17.40 1.66
CA ASN A 81 4.80 16.39 0.61
C ASN A 81 3.62 16.69 -0.34
N VAL A 82 3.49 15.90 -1.40
CA VAL A 82 2.40 15.99 -2.39
C VAL A 82 1.01 15.94 -1.75
N ARG A 83 0.82 15.08 -0.74
CA ARG A 83 -0.47 14.92 -0.04
C ARG A 83 -0.87 16.20 0.67
N ASP A 84 0.08 16.87 1.34
CA ASP A 84 -0.16 18.14 2.03
C ASP A 84 -0.47 19.26 1.03
N ALA A 85 0.19 19.28 -0.14
CA ALA A 85 -0.11 20.23 -1.22
C ALA A 85 -1.55 20.06 -1.74
N LEU A 86 -1.98 18.82 -1.98
CA LEU A 86 -3.38 18.52 -2.34
C LEU A 86 -4.34 18.97 -1.24
N ALA A 87 -4.03 18.68 0.02
CA ALA A 87 -4.88 19.02 1.14
C ALA A 87 -5.02 20.54 1.33
N ALA A 88 -3.95 21.30 1.09
CA ALA A 88 -3.93 22.76 1.14
C ALA A 88 -4.82 23.41 0.08
N GLU A 89 -4.96 22.78 -1.09
CA GLU A 89 -5.87 23.20 -2.16
C GLU A 89 -7.31 22.70 -1.97
N GLY A 90 -7.63 22.08 -0.83
CA GLY A 90 -8.98 21.56 -0.55
C GLY A 90 -9.30 20.25 -1.27
N ARG A 91 -8.31 19.59 -1.88
CA ARG A 91 -8.46 18.31 -2.58
C ARG A 91 -8.42 17.15 -1.59
N TRP A 92 -9.51 16.98 -0.82
CA TRP A 92 -9.61 16.02 0.28
C TRP A 92 -10.16 14.64 -0.10
N GLY A 93 -10.17 14.31 -1.38
CA GLY A 93 -10.69 13.05 -1.92
C GLY A 93 -12.18 13.11 -2.27
N GLN A 94 -12.85 11.94 -2.25
CA GLN A 94 -14.21 11.78 -2.78
C GLN A 94 -15.24 12.69 -2.09
N LYS A 95 -15.06 13.01 -0.81
CA LYS A 95 -15.95 13.91 -0.05
C LYS A 95 -15.94 15.36 -0.55
N LYS A 96 -14.92 15.75 -1.31
CA LYS A 96 -14.78 17.07 -1.96
C LYS A 96 -14.81 16.97 -3.49
N GLN A 97 -15.12 15.78 -4.02
CA GLN A 97 -15.07 15.48 -5.45
C GLN A 97 -13.70 15.73 -6.11
N ALA A 98 -12.65 15.89 -5.29
CA ALA A 98 -11.31 16.26 -5.73
C ALA A 98 -10.29 15.75 -4.71
N GLY A 99 -9.31 14.97 -5.17
CA GLY A 99 -8.19 14.41 -4.41
C GLY A 99 -7.01 14.19 -5.35
N PHE A 100 -6.41 12.99 -5.34
CA PHE A 100 -5.52 12.53 -6.41
C PHE A 100 -6.24 12.40 -7.76
N TYR A 101 -7.56 12.20 -7.73
CA TYR A 101 -8.43 12.26 -8.90
C TYR A 101 -9.48 13.37 -8.78
N ASP A 102 -10.06 13.79 -9.90
CA ASP A 102 -11.34 14.48 -9.91
C ASP A 102 -12.47 13.45 -9.96
N TYR A 103 -13.57 13.70 -9.26
CA TYR A 103 -14.69 12.77 -9.13
C TYR A 103 -16.00 13.38 -9.61
N ASP A 104 -16.76 12.63 -10.40
CA ASP A 104 -18.14 13.00 -10.75
C ASP A 104 -19.13 12.76 -9.59
N GLU A 105 -20.41 13.06 -9.81
CA GLU A 105 -21.47 12.80 -8.82
C GLU A 105 -21.62 11.32 -8.44
N LYS A 106 -21.20 10.40 -9.34
CA LYS A 106 -21.22 8.95 -9.13
C LYS A 106 -19.92 8.44 -8.50
N ARG A 107 -18.97 9.33 -8.18
CA ARG A 107 -17.65 9.03 -7.62
C ARG A 107 -16.76 8.21 -8.56
N ASN A 108 -16.92 8.39 -9.87
CA ASN A 108 -15.98 7.86 -10.85
C ASN A 108 -14.73 8.74 -10.89
N PRO A 109 -13.52 8.17 -10.74
CA PRO A 109 -12.28 8.94 -10.79
C PRO A 109 -11.89 9.29 -12.25
N THR A 110 -11.41 10.51 -12.46
CA THR A 110 -10.74 10.95 -13.70
C THR A 110 -9.38 11.57 -13.34
N PRO A 111 -8.30 11.31 -14.11
CA PRO A 111 -7.03 11.98 -13.91
C PRO A 111 -7.17 13.51 -13.94
N SER A 112 -6.52 14.19 -13.00
CA SER A 112 -6.63 15.64 -12.85
C SER A 112 -5.35 16.34 -13.34
N PRO A 113 -5.42 17.27 -14.31
CA PRO A 113 -4.27 18.06 -14.74
C PRO A 113 -3.59 18.81 -13.58
N ARG A 114 -4.37 19.33 -12.62
CA ARG A 114 -3.81 20.03 -11.45
C ARG A 114 -2.98 19.10 -10.57
N VAL A 115 -3.38 17.84 -10.42
CA VAL A 115 -2.62 16.85 -9.66
C VAL A 115 -1.30 16.54 -10.36
N ALA A 116 -1.30 16.44 -11.69
CA ALA A 116 -0.08 16.26 -12.47
C ALA A 116 0.88 17.45 -12.31
N GLU A 117 0.36 18.69 -12.33
CA GLU A 117 1.15 19.90 -12.05
C GLU A 117 1.78 19.87 -10.64
N ILE A 118 1.00 19.56 -9.61
CA ILE A 118 1.51 19.48 -8.22
C ILE A 118 2.61 18.42 -8.10
N ILE A 119 2.42 17.26 -8.71
CA ILE A 119 3.45 16.20 -8.71
C ILE A 119 4.71 16.70 -9.42
N GLN A 120 4.58 17.38 -10.56
CA GLN A 120 5.72 17.93 -11.28
C GLN A 120 6.46 19.01 -10.49
N GLU A 121 5.74 19.94 -9.85
CA GLU A 121 6.31 20.94 -8.95
C GLU A 121 7.14 20.29 -7.83
N TRP A 122 6.64 19.18 -7.28
CA TRP A 122 7.35 18.42 -6.25
C TRP A 122 8.58 17.68 -6.79
N ARG A 123 8.51 17.08 -7.98
CA ARG A 123 9.66 16.46 -8.65
C ARG A 123 10.78 17.47 -8.87
N ASP A 124 10.43 18.67 -9.35
CA ASP A 124 11.38 19.75 -9.60
C ASP A 124 11.98 20.27 -8.28
N LYS A 125 11.16 20.40 -7.23
CA LYS A 125 11.59 20.84 -5.90
C LYS A 125 12.53 19.86 -5.21
N THR A 126 12.27 18.56 -5.31
CA THR A 126 13.11 17.53 -4.66
C THR A 126 14.32 17.14 -5.50
N GLY A 127 14.30 17.44 -6.81
CA GLY A 127 15.35 17.02 -7.75
C GLY A 127 15.44 15.49 -7.86
N THR A 128 14.35 14.77 -7.57
CA THR A 128 14.33 13.31 -7.62
C THR A 128 14.56 12.85 -9.05
N PRO A 129 15.56 11.98 -9.31
CA PRO A 129 15.77 11.40 -10.63
C PRO A 129 14.50 10.69 -11.11
N GLN A 130 14.10 10.98 -12.34
CA GLN A 130 12.93 10.36 -12.96
C GLN A 130 13.37 9.30 -13.97
N HIS A 131 12.64 8.20 -14.02
CA HIS A 131 12.82 7.13 -14.99
C HIS A 131 11.47 6.58 -15.45
N GLU A 132 11.50 5.72 -16.47
CA GLU A 132 10.33 4.96 -16.86
C GLU A 132 10.03 3.91 -15.79
N VAL A 133 9.04 4.19 -14.95
CA VAL A 133 8.56 3.25 -13.93
C VAL A 133 7.75 2.15 -14.60
N THR A 134 8.17 0.90 -14.43
CA THR A 134 7.50 -0.27 -15.03
C THR A 134 6.40 -0.84 -14.12
N ASP A 135 5.46 -1.60 -14.70
CA ASP A 135 4.42 -2.29 -13.92
C ASP A 135 5.03 -3.32 -12.94
N GLU A 136 6.10 -4.01 -13.34
CA GLU A 136 6.85 -4.93 -12.47
C GLU A 136 7.46 -4.18 -11.28
N GLU A 137 8.08 -3.02 -11.52
CA GLU A 137 8.65 -2.20 -10.43
C GLU A 137 7.58 -1.74 -9.45
N ILE A 138 6.40 -1.34 -9.93
CA ILE A 138 5.27 -0.98 -9.07
C ILE A 138 4.87 -2.18 -8.20
N VAL A 139 4.74 -3.38 -8.78
CA VAL A 139 4.44 -4.60 -8.01
C VAL A 139 5.52 -4.89 -6.96
N GLU A 140 6.78 -4.89 -7.36
CA GLU A 140 7.91 -5.20 -6.47
C GLU A 140 7.96 -4.22 -5.28
N ARG A 141 7.87 -2.91 -5.54
CA ARG A 141 8.02 -1.90 -4.49
C ARG A 141 6.78 -1.74 -3.62
N THR A 142 5.58 -1.98 -4.15
CA THR A 142 4.34 -1.78 -3.39
C THR A 142 3.82 -3.05 -2.74
N LEU A 143 3.89 -4.21 -3.40
CA LEU A 143 3.36 -5.47 -2.86
C LEU A 143 4.41 -6.30 -2.11
N TYR A 144 5.67 -6.35 -2.57
CA TYR A 144 6.68 -7.15 -1.83
C TYR A 144 7.01 -6.52 -0.49
N THR A 145 7.01 -5.20 -0.40
CA THR A 145 7.21 -4.50 0.88
C THR A 145 6.09 -4.80 1.89
N MET A 146 4.85 -5.03 1.42
CA MET A 146 3.77 -5.53 2.29
C MET A 146 4.04 -6.94 2.78
N VAL A 147 4.51 -7.84 1.90
CA VAL A 147 4.88 -9.21 2.28
C VAL A 147 6.00 -9.19 3.32
N ASN A 148 7.01 -8.35 3.11
CA ASN A 148 8.11 -8.16 4.04
C ASN A 148 7.62 -7.69 5.41
N GLU A 149 6.73 -6.71 5.44
CA GLU A 149 6.14 -6.21 6.68
C GLU A 149 5.28 -7.29 7.38
N GLY A 150 4.57 -8.11 6.61
CA GLY A 150 3.84 -9.27 7.12
C GLY A 150 4.78 -10.30 7.77
N ALA A 151 5.95 -10.55 7.18
CA ALA A 151 6.97 -11.42 7.76
C ALA A 151 7.55 -10.83 9.07
N LEU A 152 7.83 -9.52 9.12
CA LEU A 152 8.27 -8.85 10.35
C LEU A 152 7.22 -8.92 11.47
N ILE A 153 5.94 -8.75 11.13
CA ILE A 153 4.82 -8.91 12.08
C ILE A 153 4.77 -10.32 12.69
N LEU A 154 5.08 -11.35 11.90
CA LEU A 154 5.16 -12.74 12.37
C LEU A 154 6.38 -12.98 13.24
N GLU A 155 7.56 -12.47 12.84
CA GLU A 155 8.80 -12.54 13.63
C GLU A 155 8.66 -11.93 15.01
N GLU A 156 7.97 -10.79 15.09
CA GLU A 156 7.69 -10.09 16.34
C GLU A 156 6.56 -10.73 17.17
N GLY A 157 5.94 -11.82 16.68
CA GLY A 157 4.81 -12.49 17.34
C GLY A 157 3.56 -11.62 17.44
N LYS A 158 3.38 -10.64 16.54
CA LYS A 158 2.19 -9.76 16.52
C LYS A 158 1.02 -10.37 15.77
N ALA A 159 1.28 -11.35 14.92
CA ALA A 159 0.29 -12.30 14.42
C ALA A 159 0.71 -13.73 14.82
N GLN A 160 -0.25 -14.63 15.02
CA GLN A 160 0.08 -16.00 15.47
C GLN A 160 0.62 -16.88 14.35
N ARG A 161 0.24 -16.60 13.10
CA ARG A 161 0.57 -17.39 11.91
C ARG A 161 0.28 -16.61 10.63
N ALA A 162 0.92 -17.01 9.53
CA ALA A 162 0.77 -16.35 8.23
C ALA A 162 -0.70 -16.26 7.75
N SER A 163 -1.51 -17.28 7.99
CA SER A 163 -2.92 -17.28 7.57
C SER A 163 -3.78 -16.25 8.30
N ASP A 164 -3.41 -15.82 9.50
CA ASP A 164 -4.12 -14.76 10.21
C ASP A 164 -3.90 -13.41 9.52
N VAL A 165 -2.69 -13.16 9.01
CA VAL A 165 -2.35 -11.99 8.17
C VAL A 165 -3.16 -12.02 6.88
N ASP A 166 -3.21 -13.18 6.22
CA ASP A 166 -3.98 -13.37 4.99
C ASP A 166 -5.47 -13.05 5.19
N VAL A 167 -6.06 -13.55 6.28
CA VAL A 167 -7.46 -13.27 6.63
C VAL A 167 -7.71 -11.78 6.87
N VAL A 168 -6.80 -11.07 7.53
CA VAL A 168 -6.91 -9.61 7.72
C VAL A 168 -6.97 -8.90 6.36
N TRP A 169 -6.11 -9.28 5.41
CA TRP A 169 -6.04 -8.64 4.11
C TRP A 169 -7.22 -8.98 3.20
N ILE A 170 -7.69 -10.22 3.23
CA ILE A 170 -8.89 -10.65 2.49
C ILE A 170 -10.14 -9.89 2.97
N TYR A 171 -10.41 -9.92 4.28
CA TYR A 171 -11.65 -9.37 4.82
C TYR A 171 -11.61 -7.87 5.14
N GLY A 172 -10.41 -7.31 5.37
CA GLY A 172 -10.23 -5.92 5.79
C GLY A 172 -9.81 -4.98 4.66
N TYR A 173 -9.02 -5.45 3.70
CA TYR A 173 -8.38 -4.61 2.69
C TYR A 173 -8.69 -5.04 1.25
N GLY A 174 -9.48 -6.10 1.08
CA GLY A 174 -9.95 -6.56 -0.23
C GLY A 174 -8.88 -7.26 -1.07
N TRP A 175 -7.92 -7.95 -0.43
CA TRP A 175 -6.98 -8.78 -1.18
C TRP A 175 -7.74 -9.82 -2.03
N PRO A 176 -7.35 -10.02 -3.31
CA PRO A 176 -8.07 -10.91 -4.22
C PRO A 176 -8.08 -12.35 -3.68
N VAL A 177 -9.28 -12.84 -3.33
CA VAL A 177 -9.50 -14.15 -2.70
C VAL A 177 -8.91 -15.32 -3.51
N TYR A 178 -8.90 -15.22 -4.85
CA TYR A 178 -8.34 -16.23 -5.74
C TYR A 178 -6.81 -16.27 -5.73
N ARG A 179 -6.14 -15.29 -5.11
CA ARG A 179 -4.71 -15.28 -4.81
C ARG A 179 -4.42 -15.65 -3.35
N GLY A 180 -5.42 -16.09 -2.58
CA GLY A 180 -5.28 -16.34 -1.15
C GLY A 180 -5.17 -15.03 -0.36
N GLY A 181 -4.03 -14.80 0.28
CA GLY A 181 -3.63 -13.54 0.93
C GLY A 181 -2.18 -13.20 0.61
N PRO A 182 -1.63 -12.06 1.08
CA PRO A 182 -0.27 -11.65 0.77
C PRO A 182 0.80 -12.71 1.11
N MET A 183 0.66 -13.42 2.24
CA MET A 183 1.64 -14.42 2.66
C MET A 183 1.54 -15.68 1.82
N PHE A 184 0.33 -16.14 1.52
CA PHE A 184 0.09 -17.25 0.60
C PHE A 184 0.53 -16.93 -0.84
N TRP A 185 0.24 -15.72 -1.31
CA TRP A 185 0.62 -15.26 -2.64
C TRP A 185 2.14 -15.22 -2.79
N ALA A 186 2.86 -14.66 -1.82
CA ALA A 186 4.32 -14.66 -1.80
C ALA A 186 4.92 -16.08 -1.91
N GLN A 187 4.33 -17.05 -1.20
CA GLN A 187 4.75 -18.44 -1.31
C GLN A 187 4.53 -19.00 -2.72
N SER A 188 3.41 -18.66 -3.35
CA SER A 188 3.02 -19.13 -4.68
C SER A 188 3.87 -18.50 -5.79
N GLU A 189 4.24 -17.23 -5.60
CA GLU A 189 5.15 -16.48 -6.49
C GLU A 189 6.60 -16.97 -6.36
N GLY A 190 6.96 -17.48 -5.18
CA GLY A 190 8.28 -17.97 -4.83
C GLY A 190 9.02 -16.98 -3.94
N LEU A 191 9.27 -17.37 -2.68
CA LEU A 191 9.88 -16.49 -1.68
C LEU A 191 11.26 -15.95 -2.10
N GLY A 192 12.05 -16.74 -2.84
CA GLY A 192 13.33 -16.27 -3.40
C GLY A 192 13.17 -15.14 -4.41
N LYS A 193 12.10 -15.13 -5.22
CA LYS A 193 11.78 -14.03 -6.13
C LYS A 193 11.42 -12.77 -5.34
N ILE A 194 10.63 -12.91 -4.26
CA ILE A 194 10.25 -11.79 -3.39
C ILE A 194 11.48 -11.16 -2.73
N VAL A 195 12.35 -11.99 -2.14
CA VAL A 195 13.61 -11.52 -1.51
C VAL A 195 14.49 -10.80 -2.52
N ALA A 196 14.72 -11.39 -3.70
CA ALA A 196 15.55 -10.77 -4.73
C ALA A 196 14.97 -9.43 -5.22
N GLY A 197 13.65 -9.33 -5.37
CA GLY A 197 12.98 -8.08 -5.72
C GLY A 197 13.08 -7.02 -4.61
N LEU A 198 12.99 -7.41 -3.34
CA LEU A 198 13.20 -6.50 -2.20
C LEU A 198 14.63 -5.96 -2.20
N GLU A 199 15.63 -6.83 -2.34
CA GLU A 199 17.05 -6.45 -2.34
C GLU A 199 17.42 -5.58 -3.54
N LYS A 200 16.86 -5.87 -4.73
CA LYS A 200 17.01 -5.06 -5.94
C LYS A 200 16.63 -3.59 -5.71
N HIS A 201 15.60 -3.34 -4.90
CA HIS A 201 15.12 -1.99 -4.56
C HIS A 201 15.69 -1.47 -3.23
N GLY A 202 16.70 -2.13 -2.68
CA GLY A 202 17.41 -1.68 -1.48
C GLY A 202 16.70 -1.95 -0.16
N PHE A 203 15.67 -2.80 -0.14
CA PHE A 203 15.01 -3.21 1.09
C PHE A 203 15.76 -4.34 1.77
N THR A 204 15.84 -4.30 3.10
CA THR A 204 16.30 -5.45 3.90
C THR A 204 15.12 -6.41 4.10
N ALA A 205 15.24 -7.61 3.52
CA ALA A 205 14.26 -8.67 3.72
C ALA A 205 14.26 -9.16 5.18
N ALA A 206 13.07 -9.46 5.70
CA ALA A 206 12.85 -10.00 7.02
C ALA A 206 13.59 -11.34 7.19
N LYS A 207 14.10 -11.61 8.40
CA LYS A 207 14.94 -12.79 8.62
C LYS A 207 14.20 -14.09 8.32
N SER A 208 12.95 -14.20 8.77
CA SER A 208 12.07 -15.34 8.52
C SER A 208 11.76 -15.52 7.03
N LEU A 209 11.69 -14.43 6.27
CA LEU A 209 11.49 -14.47 4.82
C LEU A 209 12.73 -15.03 4.12
N ASN A 210 13.92 -14.56 4.50
CA ASN A 210 15.19 -15.09 4.02
C ASN A 210 15.38 -16.56 4.38
N ASP A 211 15.13 -16.94 5.64
CA ASP A 211 15.26 -18.31 6.12
C ASP A 211 14.29 -19.25 5.38
N ALA A 212 13.05 -18.81 5.14
CA ALA A 212 12.05 -19.57 4.40
C ALA A 212 12.42 -19.70 2.91
N ALA A 213 12.95 -18.64 2.30
CA ALA A 213 13.44 -18.68 0.92
C ALA A 213 14.62 -19.63 0.74
N ALA A 214 15.60 -19.61 1.67
CA ALA A 214 16.79 -20.45 1.62
C ALA A 214 16.49 -21.94 1.88
N SER A 215 15.54 -22.23 2.77
CA SER A 215 15.18 -23.61 3.12
C SER A 215 14.15 -24.26 2.19
N GLY A 216 13.55 -23.49 1.25
CA GLY A 216 12.36 -23.92 0.52
C GLY A 216 11.14 -24.13 1.43
N GLY A 217 11.19 -23.53 2.64
CA GLY A 217 10.17 -23.64 3.66
C GLY A 217 8.97 -22.75 3.42
N ARG A 218 8.16 -22.58 4.47
CA ARG A 218 7.00 -21.68 4.48
C ARG A 218 7.11 -20.68 5.62
N LEU A 219 6.57 -19.49 5.41
CA LEU A 219 6.32 -18.53 6.49
C LEU A 219 5.30 -19.16 7.45
N LYS A 220 5.68 -19.27 8.72
CA LYS A 220 4.84 -19.86 9.77
C LYS A 220 3.82 -18.86 10.28
#